data_AF-A0A6I3WZP0-F1
#
_entry.id   AF-A0A6I3WZP0-F1
#
_cell.length_a   1.000
_cell.length_b   1.000
_cell.length_c   1.000
_cell.angle_alpha   90.00
_cell.angle_beta   90.00
_cell.angle_gamma   90.00
#
_symmetry.space_group_name_H-M   'P 1'
#
loop_
_entity.id
_entity.type
_entity.pdbx_description
1 polymer ?
#
loop_
_entity_poly.entity_id
_entity_poly.type
_entity_poly.pdbx_seq_one_letter_code
_entity_poly.pdbx_strand_id
1 'polypeptide(L)'
;MMLRKASALLIALAVVGTACSSDKKSDTTTPAGGTTASGDTLIIATDLPLQGANADASKDTNNAIELLLEQAGGKAGAFNVAIKAYD
;
A
#
# COMPACT_ATOMS: atom_id res chain seq x y z
N MET A 1 -25.87 -22.68 32.03
CA MET A 1 -26.21 -21.34 32.56
C MET A 1 -24.90 -20.61 32.82
N MET A 2 -24.33 -20.02 31.77
CA MET A 2 -24.29 -18.56 31.56
C MET A 2 -23.47 -17.83 32.62
N LEU A 3 -22.25 -17.41 32.28
CA LEU A 3 -21.76 -16.07 32.63
C LEU A 3 -20.62 -15.65 31.68
N ARG A 4 -20.86 -14.53 31.01
CA ARG A 4 -20.13 -13.98 29.86
C ARG A 4 -18.89 -13.24 30.36
N LYS A 5 -17.69 -13.62 29.91
CA LYS A 5 -16.48 -12.79 30.13
C LYS A 5 -16.23 -11.94 28.89
N ALA A 6 -16.84 -10.76 28.88
CA ALA A 6 -16.38 -9.66 28.05
C ALA A 6 -15.11 -9.09 28.70
N SER A 7 -13.99 -9.11 27.99
CA SER A 7 -12.83 -8.27 28.30
C SER A 7 -12.33 -7.72 26.99
N ALA A 8 -12.81 -6.50 26.72
CA ALA A 8 -12.24 -5.60 25.74
C ALA A 8 -10.82 -5.25 26.17
N LEU A 9 -9.84 -5.52 25.32
CA LEU A 9 -8.50 -4.94 25.44
C LEU A 9 -8.22 -4.18 24.15
N LEU A 10 -8.59 -2.90 24.15
CA LEU A 10 -8.18 -1.88 23.20
C LEU A 10 -6.69 -1.59 23.43
N ILE A 11 -5.83 -1.92 22.46
CA ILE A 11 -4.45 -1.43 22.43
C ILE A 11 -4.39 -0.43 21.28
N ALA A 12 -4.63 0.84 21.61
CA ALA A 12 -4.36 1.97 20.74
C ALA A 12 -2.86 2.25 20.78
N LEU A 13 -2.14 1.93 19.71
CA LEU A 13 -0.73 2.24 19.56
C LEU A 13 -0.58 3.59 18.85
N ALA A 14 -0.52 4.67 19.63
CA ALA A 14 -0.19 6.00 19.13
C ALA A 14 1.33 6.15 19.03
N VAL A 15 1.86 6.13 17.80
CA VAL A 15 3.24 6.57 17.53
C VAL A 15 3.22 8.07 17.25
N VAL A 16 3.66 8.85 18.23
CA VAL A 16 3.96 10.27 18.08
C VAL A 16 5.43 10.39 17.69
N GLY A 17 5.68 10.67 16.41
CA GLY A 17 7.00 11.05 15.91
C GLY A 17 7.31 12.50 16.29
N THR A 18 8.40 12.67 17.02
CA THR A 18 8.93 13.95 17.50
C THR A 18 9.54 14.76 16.36
N ALA A 19 8.90 15.88 16.01
CA ALA A 19 9.48 16.92 15.18
C ALA A 19 10.52 17.71 15.99
N CYS A 20 11.78 17.71 15.55
CA CYS A 20 12.84 18.53 16.11
C CYS A 20 13.32 19.51 15.04
N SER A 21 12.90 20.77 15.13
CA SER A 21 13.65 21.92 14.62
C SER A 21 13.17 23.17 15.35
N SER A 22 14.02 23.66 16.26
CA SER A 22 13.86 24.96 16.88
C SER A 22 14.29 26.03 15.87
N ASP A 23 13.39 26.93 15.49
CA ASP A 23 13.63 28.39 15.45
C ASP A 23 12.40 29.18 14.92
N LYS A 24 11.81 29.98 15.84
CA LYS A 24 11.03 31.25 15.66
C LYS A 24 9.67 31.29 14.93
N LYS A 25 8.63 31.56 15.76
CA LYS A 25 7.46 32.47 15.60
C LYS A 25 6.44 32.27 14.45
N SER A 26 5.24 31.86 14.87
CA SER A 26 3.87 31.99 14.31
C SER A 26 3.69 32.58 12.90
N ASP A 27 2.98 31.86 12.02
CA ASP A 27 1.54 31.97 11.78
C ASP A 27 1.13 31.23 10.49
N THR A 28 -0.10 30.70 10.47
CA THR A 28 -0.85 30.22 9.29
C THR A 28 -0.36 28.95 8.56
N THR A 29 -1.07 27.86 8.87
CA THR A 29 -1.73 26.93 7.93
C THR A 29 -1.09 26.72 6.55
N THR A 30 -0.52 25.54 6.32
CA THR A 30 -0.70 24.63 5.15
C THR A 30 0.47 23.65 5.17
N PRO A 31 0.28 22.33 5.36
CA PRO A 31 1.31 21.36 5.01
C PRO A 31 1.62 21.56 3.52
N ALA A 32 2.82 22.06 3.23
CA ALA A 32 3.35 22.16 1.89
C ALA A 32 3.19 20.78 1.24
N GLY A 33 2.39 20.75 0.18
CA GLY A 33 1.96 19.53 -0.49
C GLY A 33 3.15 18.63 -0.79
N GLY A 34 3.08 17.39 -0.28
CA GLY A 34 3.71 16.30 -0.98
C GLY A 34 3.25 16.39 -2.43
N THR A 35 4.19 16.48 -3.35
CA THR A 35 3.93 16.50 -4.78
C THR A 35 2.92 15.40 -5.07
N THR A 36 1.68 15.80 -5.34
CA THR A 36 0.71 14.88 -5.91
C THR A 36 1.33 14.48 -7.23
N ALA A 37 1.79 13.23 -7.31
CA ALA A 37 2.18 12.62 -8.56
C ALA A 37 0.92 12.58 -9.43
N SER A 38 0.63 13.71 -10.07
CA SER A 38 -0.35 13.79 -11.12
C SER A 38 0.22 13.07 -12.32
N GLY A 39 -0.43 11.99 -12.71
CA GLY A 39 -0.36 11.50 -14.08
C GLY A 39 -0.37 9.99 -14.17
N ASP A 40 0.78 9.38 -13.91
CA ASP A 40 1.06 8.13 -14.63
C ASP A 40 1.19 6.95 -13.67
N THR A 41 0.24 6.03 -13.77
CA THR A 41 0.35 4.69 -13.21
C THR A 41 1.22 3.85 -14.14
N LEU A 42 2.36 3.37 -13.66
CA LEU A 42 3.17 2.39 -14.37
C LEU A 42 2.47 1.04 -14.35
N ILE A 43 2.31 0.44 -15.52
CA ILE A 43 1.71 -0.89 -15.67
C ILE A 43 2.82 -1.93 -15.82
N ILE A 44 2.86 -2.87 -14.88
CA ILE A 44 3.59 -4.12 -15.03
C ILE A 44 2.72 -5.04 -15.88
N ALA A 45 3.08 -5.23 -17.14
CA ALA A 45 2.40 -6.17 -18.02
C ALA A 45 2.97 -7.57 -17.82
N THR A 46 2.11 -8.56 -17.54
CA THR A 46 2.51 -9.97 -17.48
C THR A 46 1.91 -10.73 -18.65
N ASP A 47 2.74 -11.53 -19.33
CA ASP A 47 2.37 -12.38 -20.47
C ASP A 47 2.63 -13.84 -20.05
N LEU A 48 1.74 -14.35 -19.21
CA LEU A 48 1.83 -15.69 -18.65
C LEU A 48 0.63 -16.48 -19.16
N PRO A 49 0.81 -17.73 -19.66
CA PRO A 49 -0.29 -18.51 -20.20
C PRO A 49 -1.32 -18.77 -19.10
N LEU A 50 -2.51 -18.21 -19.24
CA LEU A 50 -3.61 -18.36 -18.28
C LEU A 50 -4.45 -19.61 -18.56
N GLN A 51 -3.99 -20.44 -19.50
CA GLN A 51 -4.68 -21.64 -19.97
C GLN A 51 -3.75 -22.83 -20.12
N GLY A 52 -4.33 -24.03 -20.16
CA GLY A 52 -3.59 -25.28 -20.24
C GLY A 52 -2.93 -25.66 -18.91
N ALA A 53 -1.90 -26.51 -18.99
CA ALA A 53 -1.29 -27.12 -17.80
C ALA A 53 -0.62 -26.12 -16.84
N ASN A 54 -0.30 -24.91 -17.33
CA ASN A 54 0.41 -23.89 -16.57
C ASN A 54 -0.50 -22.80 -16.01
N ALA A 55 -1.81 -22.85 -16.26
CA ALA A 55 -2.76 -21.81 -15.89
C ALA A 55 -2.71 -21.46 -14.39
N ASP A 56 -2.70 -22.47 -13.52
CA ASP A 56 -2.68 -22.27 -12.07
C ASP A 56 -1.38 -21.61 -11.61
N ALA A 57 -0.23 -22.06 -12.14
CA ALA A 57 1.07 -21.47 -11.81
C ALA A 57 1.19 -20.02 -12.30
N SER A 58 0.68 -19.72 -13.49
CA SER A 58 0.63 -18.36 -14.05
C SER A 58 -0.26 -17.45 -13.21
N LYS A 59 -1.44 -17.94 -12.80
CA LYS A 59 -2.35 -17.21 -11.92
C LYS A 59 -1.71 -16.94 -10.55
N ASP A 60 -1.09 -17.94 -9.94
CA ASP A 60 -0.42 -17.78 -8.66
C ASP A 60 0.74 -16.77 -8.74
N THR A 61 1.46 -16.76 -9.86
CA THR A 61 2.52 -15.78 -10.11
C THR A 61 1.96 -14.36 -10.20
N ASN A 62 0.87 -14.15 -10.95
CA ASN A 62 0.21 -12.84 -11.03
C ASN A 62 -0.27 -12.37 -9.65
N ASN A 63 -0.90 -13.26 -8.87
CA ASN A 63 -1.34 -12.95 -7.50
C ASN A 63 -0.16 -12.63 -6.57
N ALA A 64 0.97 -13.32 -6.71
CA ALA A 64 2.17 -13.03 -5.92
C ALA A 64 2.74 -11.64 -6.23
N ILE A 65 2.68 -11.21 -7.50
CA ILE A 65 3.10 -9.86 -7.89
C ILE A 65 2.13 -8.81 -7.33
N GLU A 66 0.81 -9.06 -7.38
CA GLU A 66 -0.19 -8.18 -6.75
C GLU A 66 0.10 -8.01 -5.25
N LEU A 67 0.29 -9.11 -4.53
CA LEU A 67 0.60 -9.10 -3.11
C LEU A 67 1.89 -8.31 -2.81
N LEU A 68 2.93 -8.49 -3.63
CA LEU A 68 4.19 -7.75 -3.48
C LEU A 68 3.97 -6.24 -3.68
N LEU A 69 3.19 -5.85 -4.69
CA LEU A 69 2.88 -4.45 -4.94
C LEU A 69 2.06 -3.84 -3.79
N GLU A 70 1.10 -4.57 -3.24
CA GLU A 70 0.34 -4.16 -2.06
C GLU A 70 1.25 -3.95 -0.84
N GLN A 71 2.16 -4.89 -0.58
CA GLN A 71 3.15 -4.79 0.49
C GLN A 71 4.10 -3.60 0.31
N ALA A 72 4.42 -3.26 -0.95
CA ALA A 72 5.22 -2.08 -1.30
C ALA A 72 4.41 -0.76 -1.29
N GLY A 73 3.12 -0.80 -0.94
CA GLY A 73 2.25 0.38 -0.91
C GLY A 73 1.80 0.86 -2.29
N GLY A 74 1.89 0.01 -3.32
CA GLY A 74 1.44 0.29 -4.70
C GLY A 74 2.26 1.39 -5.39
N LYS A 75 3.50 1.61 -4.95
CA LYS A 75 4.34 2.71 -5.44
C LYS A 75 5.77 2.28 -5.73
N ALA A 76 6.36 2.91 -6.74
CA ALA A 76 7.78 2.87 -7.03
C ALA A 76 8.30 4.30 -7.12
N GLY A 77 8.95 4.77 -6.05
CA GLY A 77 9.33 6.18 -5.91
C GLY A 77 8.10 7.08 -5.93
N ALA A 78 8.04 8.00 -6.91
CA ALA A 78 6.92 8.93 -7.08
C ALA A 78 5.71 8.34 -7.83
N PHE A 79 5.85 7.18 -8.46
CA PHE A 79 4.83 6.64 -9.36
C PHE A 79 3.90 5.64 -8.68
N ASN A 80 2.64 5.63 -9.08
CA ASN A 80 1.74 4.51 -8.77
C ASN A 80 2.10 3.34 -9.68
N VAL A 81 2.00 2.11 -9.17
CA VAL A 81 2.28 0.90 -9.93
C VAL A 81 1.08 -0.03 -9.83
N ALA A 82 0.66 -0.56 -10.97
CA ALA A 82 -0.37 -1.59 -11.05
C ALA A 82 0.10 -2.71 -11.98
N ILE A 83 -0.42 -3.91 -11.79
CA ILE A 83 -0.21 -5.04 -12.70
C ILE A 83 -1.37 -5.15 -13.67
N LYS A 84 -1.08 -5.65 -14.87
CA LYS A 84 -2.08 -6.09 -15.83
C LYS A 84 -1.62 -7.38 -16.49
N ALA A 85 -2.41 -8.43 -16.30
CA ALA A 85 -2.19 -9.70 -16.98
C ALA A 85 -2.74 -9.66 -18.41
N TYR A 86 -2.00 -10.32 -19.30
CA TYR A 86 -2.31 -10.59 -20.69
C TYR A 86 -2.13 -12.10 -20.94
N ASP A 87 -2.92 -12.66 -21.86
CA ASP A 87 -2.95 -14.06 -22.30
C ASP A 87 -3.23 -14.11 -23.81
#